data_AF-A0A3E4UD48-F1
#
_entry.id   AF-A0A3E4UD48-F1
#
_cell.length_a   1.000
_cell.length_b   1.000
_cell.length_c   1.000
_cell.angle_alpha   90.00
_cell.angle_beta   90.00
_cell.angle_gamma   90.00
#
_symmetry.space_group_name_H-M   'P 1'
#
loop_
_entity.id
_entity.type
_entity.pdbx_description
1 polymer ?
#
loop_
_entity_poly.entity_id
_entity_poly.type
_entity_poly.pdbx_seq_one_letter_code
_entity_poly.pdbx_strand_id
1 'polypeptide(L)'
;MKNKCFTREEKEEVLRWAENSSWINQERYEDDDAYLACVEDILENPVFQSMDRFMQHGDTTCKAHCIKVSYLSYRICRRFGWDYVQTARAGLLHDLFLYDWHTHAKETGEHFHGFTHPRRALANAEKYFDLTDKEKDMILRHMWPLTPVPPKSREGMAIIYADKFCGLAETAARVKRWVLYSLRAGRTA
;
A
#
# COMPACT_ATOMS: atom_id res chain seq x y z
N MET A 1 11.12 14.45 -22.88
CA MET A 1 10.57 13.33 -22.08
C MET A 1 10.81 13.65 -20.61
N LYS A 2 9.78 13.95 -19.82
CA LYS A 2 9.95 14.15 -18.37
C LYS A 2 10.37 12.81 -17.74
N ASN A 3 11.42 12.82 -16.92
CA ASN A 3 12.00 11.62 -16.33
C ASN A 3 10.94 10.88 -15.50
N LYS A 4 10.60 9.66 -15.93
CA LYS A 4 9.60 8.80 -15.26
C LYS A 4 10.09 8.16 -13.95
N CYS A 5 11.34 8.42 -13.58
CA CYS A 5 12.00 7.89 -12.39
C CYS A 5 12.38 9.02 -11.42
N PHE A 6 12.55 8.69 -10.14
CA PHE A 6 13.12 9.59 -9.15
C PHE A 6 14.51 10.07 -9.59
N THR A 7 14.82 11.35 -9.42
CA THR A 7 16.17 11.89 -9.59
C THR A 7 17.10 11.31 -8.52
N ARG A 8 18.42 11.48 -8.67
CA ARG A 8 19.37 11.01 -7.65
C ARG A 8 19.11 11.66 -6.29
N GLU A 9 18.85 12.96 -6.30
CA GLU A 9 18.53 13.76 -5.11
C GLU A 9 17.24 13.28 -4.43
N GLU A 10 16.18 13.03 -5.21
CA GLU A 10 14.92 12.54 -4.63
C GLU A 10 15.07 11.11 -4.11
N LYS A 11 15.88 10.25 -4.75
CA LYS A 11 16.20 8.92 -4.21
C LYS A 11 16.95 9.01 -2.89
N GLU A 12 17.95 9.88 -2.79
CA GLU A 12 18.69 10.11 -1.55
C GLU A 12 17.79 10.65 -0.44
N GLU A 13 16.82 11.52 -0.78
CA GLU A 13 15.85 12.02 0.20
C GLU A 13 14.85 10.95 0.65
N VAL A 14 14.32 10.15 -0.29
CA VAL A 14 13.47 9.00 0.03
C VAL A 14 14.23 7.98 0.89
N LEU A 15 15.51 7.74 0.61
CA LEU A 15 16.36 6.85 1.41
C LEU A 15 16.56 7.38 2.83
N ARG A 16 16.92 8.66 2.99
CA ARG A 16 17.03 9.30 4.32
C ARG A 16 15.72 9.23 5.10
N TRP A 17 14.59 9.41 4.41
CA TRP A 17 13.28 9.33 5.01
C TRP A 17 12.90 7.88 5.39
N ALA A 18 13.26 6.89 4.57
CA ALA A 18 13.06 5.46 4.87
C ALA A 18 13.93 4.99 6.05
N GLU A 19 15.19 5.44 6.12
CA GLU A 19 16.11 5.18 7.23
C GLU A 19 15.59 5.77 8.55
N ASN A 20 14.91 6.91 8.48
CA ASN A 20 14.19 7.48 9.61
C ASN A 20 12.84 6.77 9.81
N SER A 21 12.86 5.48 10.12
CA SER A 21 11.68 4.62 10.35
C SER A 21 10.78 5.06 11.53
N SER A 22 11.04 6.22 12.13
CA SER A 22 10.22 6.84 13.16
C SER A 22 8.80 7.13 12.66
N TRP A 23 8.64 7.51 11.38
CA TRP A 23 7.33 7.79 10.78
C TRP A 23 6.40 6.56 10.73
N ILE A 24 6.93 5.34 10.70
CA ILE A 24 6.12 4.10 10.74
C ILE A 24 5.26 4.06 12.01
N ASN A 25 5.72 4.69 13.08
CA ASN A 25 5.08 4.66 14.39
C ASN A 25 4.57 6.03 14.87
N GLN A 26 4.88 7.13 14.20
CA GLN A 26 4.72 8.48 14.78
C GLN A 26 3.65 9.38 14.13
N GLU A 27 3.22 9.15 12.89
CA GLU A 27 2.27 10.07 12.26
C GLU A 27 0.94 9.37 11.99
N ARG A 28 -0.07 9.75 12.77
CA ARG A 28 -1.45 9.30 12.59
C ARG A 28 -2.05 10.08 11.44
N TYR A 29 -2.39 9.37 10.36
CA TYR A 29 -3.11 9.95 9.22
C TYR A 29 -4.42 10.67 9.63
N GLU A 30 -4.98 10.27 10.78
CA GLU A 30 -6.18 10.84 11.42
C GLU A 30 -6.00 12.32 11.84
N ASP A 31 -4.76 12.77 12.05
CA ASP A 31 -4.46 14.15 12.43
C ASP A 31 -4.08 15.03 11.20
N ASP A 32 -4.10 14.49 9.97
CA ASP A 32 -3.76 15.21 8.73
C ASP A 32 -5.03 15.53 7.93
N ASP A 33 -5.69 16.63 8.26
CA ASP A 33 -6.94 17.08 7.61
C ASP A 33 -6.83 17.15 6.07
N ALA A 34 -5.66 17.50 5.55
CA ALA A 34 -5.44 17.59 4.11
C ALA A 34 -5.36 16.22 3.44
N TYR A 35 -4.83 15.22 4.15
CA TYR A 35 -4.91 13.83 3.70
C TYR A 35 -6.35 13.33 3.76
N LEU A 36 -7.04 13.52 4.88
CA LEU A 36 -8.43 13.09 5.05
C LEU A 36 -9.35 13.70 3.99
N ALA A 37 -9.20 14.99 3.69
CA ALA A 37 -9.95 15.65 2.63
C ALA A 37 -9.76 15.02 1.23
N CYS A 38 -8.67 14.28 1.00
CA CYS A 38 -8.45 13.57 -0.27
C CYS A 38 -9.17 12.21 -0.35
N VAL A 39 -9.44 11.58 0.80
CA VAL A 39 -9.75 10.14 0.86
C VAL A 39 -10.90 9.75 1.79
N GLU A 40 -11.51 10.68 2.52
CA GLU A 40 -12.59 10.42 3.48
C GLU A 40 -13.73 9.61 2.84
N ASP A 41 -14.10 9.93 1.60
CA ASP A 41 -15.11 9.20 0.82
C ASP A 41 -14.78 7.70 0.64
N ILE A 42 -13.49 7.37 0.53
CA ILE A 42 -13.01 5.98 0.42
C ILE A 42 -12.92 5.35 1.81
N LEU A 43 -12.37 6.08 2.80
CA LEU A 43 -12.21 5.58 4.16
C LEU A 43 -13.56 5.21 4.78
N GLU A 44 -14.59 6.04 4.60
CA GLU A 44 -15.92 5.78 5.17
C GLU A 44 -16.73 4.73 4.39
N ASN A 45 -16.28 4.35 3.19
CA ASN A 45 -17.02 3.43 2.35
C ASN A 45 -17.07 2.01 2.96
N PRO A 46 -18.26 1.39 3.10
CA PRO A 46 -18.39 0.05 3.67
C PRO A 46 -17.58 -1.03 2.93
N VAL A 47 -17.39 -0.89 1.61
CA VAL A 47 -16.60 -1.83 0.82
C VAL A 47 -15.13 -1.78 1.21
N PHE A 48 -14.58 -0.57 1.36
CA PHE A 48 -13.21 -0.37 1.82
C PHE A 48 -13.03 -0.83 3.26
N GLN A 49 -13.96 -0.48 4.16
CA GLN A 49 -13.96 -0.94 5.55
C GLN A 49 -13.98 -2.47 5.67
N SER A 50 -14.64 -3.15 4.73
CA SER A 50 -14.73 -4.60 4.70
C SER A 50 -13.39 -5.32 4.50
N MET A 51 -12.35 -4.60 4.05
CA MET A 51 -10.99 -5.12 3.88
C MET A 51 -10.31 -5.49 5.20
N ASP A 52 -10.86 -5.08 6.33
CA ASP A 52 -10.35 -5.45 7.66
C ASP A 52 -10.50 -6.95 7.97
N ARG A 53 -11.33 -7.64 7.18
CA ARG A 53 -11.58 -9.09 7.29
C ARG A 53 -10.52 -9.94 6.59
N PHE A 54 -9.64 -9.32 5.80
CA PHE A 54 -8.67 -10.02 4.97
C PHE A 54 -7.26 -9.70 5.43
N MET A 55 -6.44 -10.74 5.61
CA MET A 55 -5.05 -10.57 6.04
C MET A 55 -4.15 -10.29 4.83
N GLN A 56 -3.27 -9.29 4.95
CA GLN A 56 -2.31 -8.93 3.91
C GLN A 56 -0.92 -9.47 4.24
N HIS A 57 -0.29 -8.93 5.28
CA HIS A 57 1.06 -9.29 5.71
C HIS A 57 1.10 -9.60 7.19
N GLY A 58 1.36 -10.88 7.50
CA GLY A 58 1.50 -11.33 8.87
C GLY A 58 0.21 -11.23 9.68
N ASP A 59 0.10 -10.23 10.54
CA ASP A 59 -1.08 -9.88 11.33
C ASP A 59 -1.66 -8.49 10.96
N THR A 60 -1.25 -7.93 9.81
CA THR A 60 -1.79 -6.69 9.25
C THR A 60 -2.93 -6.99 8.28
N THR A 61 -4.08 -6.35 8.46
CA THR A 61 -5.24 -6.45 7.55
C THR A 61 -4.98 -5.69 6.25
N CYS A 62 -5.67 -6.05 5.17
CA CYS A 62 -5.56 -5.34 3.88
C CYS A 62 -5.91 -3.86 4.02
N LYS A 63 -6.93 -3.54 4.85
CA LYS A 63 -7.29 -2.14 5.17
C LYS A 63 -6.12 -1.38 5.78
N ALA A 64 -5.53 -1.92 6.85
CA ALA A 64 -4.44 -1.27 7.57
C ALA A 64 -3.19 -1.11 6.69
N HIS A 65 -2.91 -2.10 5.84
CA HIS A 65 -1.83 -2.02 4.85
C HIS A 65 -2.07 -0.88 3.85
N CYS A 66 -3.24 -0.84 3.20
CA CYS A 66 -3.61 0.20 2.24
C CYS A 66 -3.54 1.61 2.83
N ILE A 67 -4.00 1.81 4.07
CA ILE A 67 -3.92 3.12 4.74
C ILE A 67 -2.46 3.55 4.90
N LYS A 68 -1.57 2.64 5.35
CA LYS A 68 -0.13 2.94 5.49
C LYS A 68 0.50 3.29 4.16
N VAL A 69 0.26 2.51 3.11
CA VAL A 69 0.78 2.76 1.75
C VAL A 69 0.27 4.10 1.19
N SER A 70 -1.03 4.34 1.32
CA SER A 70 -1.67 5.59 0.89
C SER A 70 -1.07 6.81 1.58
N TYR A 71 -0.98 6.79 2.91
CA TYR A 71 -0.51 7.94 3.67
C TYR A 71 0.96 8.26 3.36
N LEU A 72 1.82 7.24 3.33
CA LEU A 72 3.23 7.44 3.00
C LEU A 72 3.41 7.94 1.55
N SER A 73 2.76 7.32 0.57
CA SER A 73 2.88 7.75 -0.83
C SER A 73 2.34 9.16 -1.06
N TYR A 74 1.25 9.53 -0.38
CA TYR A 74 0.75 10.91 -0.29
C TYR A 74 1.82 11.87 0.24
N ARG A 75 2.50 11.52 1.34
CA ARG A 75 3.55 12.36 1.95
C ARG A 75 4.73 12.57 1.03
N ILE A 76 5.20 11.51 0.35
CA ILE A 76 6.23 11.61 -0.68
C ILE A 76 5.79 12.58 -1.77
N CYS A 77 4.59 12.38 -2.33
CA CYS A 77 4.11 13.22 -3.43
C CYS A 77 3.91 14.67 -3.00
N ARG A 78 3.40 14.92 -1.80
CA ARG A 78 3.23 16.26 -1.22
C ARG A 78 4.57 16.95 -1.05
N ARG A 79 5.58 16.25 -0.54
CA ARG A 79 6.94 16.77 -0.33
C ARG A 79 7.62 17.20 -1.62
N PHE A 80 7.39 16.48 -2.72
CA PHE A 80 7.97 16.77 -4.03
C PHE A 80 7.07 17.61 -4.96
N GLY A 81 5.91 18.07 -4.46
CA GLY A 81 4.96 18.86 -5.26
C GLY A 81 4.33 18.08 -6.42
N TRP A 82 4.22 16.76 -6.29
CA TRP A 82 3.51 15.89 -7.23
C TRP A 82 2.03 15.78 -6.83
N ASP A 83 1.27 15.03 -7.62
CA ASP A 83 -0.18 14.88 -7.44
C ASP A 83 -0.52 13.95 -6.27
N TYR A 84 -0.46 14.51 -5.07
CA TYR A 84 -0.68 13.79 -3.83
C TYR A 84 -2.14 13.35 -3.65
N VAL A 85 -3.12 14.05 -4.25
CA VAL A 85 -4.55 13.73 -4.13
C VAL A 85 -4.85 12.38 -4.78
N GLN A 86 -4.53 12.26 -6.09
CA GLN A 86 -4.77 11.01 -6.81
C GLN A 86 -3.88 9.88 -6.28
N THR A 87 -2.69 10.21 -5.76
CA THR A 87 -1.81 9.22 -5.11
C THR A 87 -2.44 8.64 -3.84
N ALA A 88 -2.98 9.49 -2.97
CA ALA A 88 -3.63 9.06 -1.73
C ALA A 88 -4.78 8.10 -2.04
N ARG A 89 -5.64 8.49 -2.98
CA ARG A 89 -6.81 7.70 -3.41
C ARG A 89 -6.41 6.36 -3.99
N ALA A 90 -5.51 6.35 -4.99
CA ALA A 90 -5.01 5.10 -5.58
C ALA A 90 -4.28 4.22 -4.56
N GLY A 91 -3.56 4.82 -3.61
CA GLY A 91 -2.89 4.10 -2.53
C GLY A 91 -3.86 3.36 -1.61
N LEU A 92 -5.06 3.88 -1.35
CA LEU A 92 -6.07 3.12 -0.60
C LEU A 92 -6.63 1.95 -1.41
N LEU A 93 -6.77 2.14 -2.72
CA LEU A 93 -7.49 1.22 -3.60
C LEU A 93 -6.59 0.16 -4.26
N HIS A 94 -5.26 0.27 -4.15
CA HIS A 94 -4.32 -0.58 -4.90
C HIS A 94 -4.54 -2.08 -4.66
N ASP A 95 -4.96 -2.45 -3.46
CA ASP A 95 -5.21 -3.82 -2.99
C ASP A 95 -6.69 -4.11 -2.68
N LEU A 96 -7.63 -3.42 -3.33
CA LEU A 96 -9.07 -3.66 -3.15
C LEU A 96 -9.54 -4.96 -3.84
N PHE A 97 -8.93 -6.11 -3.57
CA PHE A 97 -9.28 -7.40 -4.20
C PHE A 97 -10.47 -8.12 -3.53
N LEU A 98 -10.75 -7.81 -2.25
CA LEU A 98 -11.94 -8.22 -1.47
C LEU A 98 -12.08 -9.74 -1.21
N TYR A 99 -10.97 -10.43 -0.98
CA TYR A 99 -10.94 -11.85 -0.56
C TYR A 99 -9.72 -12.11 0.33
N ASP A 100 -9.58 -13.27 0.96
CA ASP A 100 -8.35 -13.65 1.65
C ASP A 100 -7.43 -14.44 0.71
N TRP A 101 -6.31 -13.85 0.31
CA TRP A 101 -5.41 -14.48 -0.66
C TRP A 101 -4.69 -15.72 -0.11
N HIS A 102 -4.63 -15.90 1.21
CA HIS A 102 -4.05 -17.09 1.85
C HIS A 102 -4.92 -18.33 1.64
N THR A 103 -6.23 -18.17 1.49
CA THR A 103 -7.16 -19.29 1.25
C THR A 103 -7.68 -19.33 -0.19
N HIS A 104 -7.66 -18.19 -0.90
CA HIS A 104 -8.21 -18.04 -2.26
C HIS A 104 -7.69 -19.08 -3.25
N ALA A 105 -6.39 -19.37 -3.23
CA ALA A 105 -5.79 -20.37 -4.12
C ALA A 105 -6.36 -21.78 -3.87
N LYS A 106 -6.65 -22.11 -2.61
CA LYS A 106 -7.25 -23.39 -2.21
C LYS A 106 -8.74 -23.45 -2.57
N GLU A 107 -9.43 -22.32 -2.54
CA GLU A 107 -10.87 -22.22 -2.78
C GLU A 107 -11.23 -22.15 -4.27
N THR A 108 -10.39 -21.50 -5.08
CA THR A 108 -10.69 -21.19 -6.50
C THR A 108 -9.74 -21.84 -7.49
N GLY A 109 -8.58 -22.34 -7.05
CA GLY A 109 -7.50 -22.81 -7.92
C GLY A 109 -6.64 -21.68 -8.52
N GLU A 110 -6.88 -20.41 -8.16
CA GLU A 110 -6.07 -19.28 -8.63
C GLU A 110 -4.80 -19.10 -7.79
N HIS A 111 -3.72 -19.74 -8.21
CA HIS A 111 -2.44 -19.72 -7.47
C HIS A 111 -1.60 -18.44 -7.66
N PHE A 112 -1.87 -17.64 -8.70
CA PHE A 112 -1.02 -16.52 -9.12
C PHE A 112 -1.51 -15.14 -8.63
N HIS A 113 -1.90 -15.05 -7.35
CA HIS A 113 -2.44 -13.82 -6.76
C HIS A 113 -1.59 -12.57 -7.08
N GLY A 114 -0.27 -12.64 -6.92
CA GLY A 114 0.64 -11.51 -7.21
C GLY A 114 0.59 -10.96 -8.64
N PHE A 115 0.15 -11.76 -9.62
CA PHE A 115 0.04 -11.35 -11.03
C PHE A 115 -1.37 -10.90 -11.42
N THR A 116 -2.37 -11.29 -10.65
CA THR A 116 -3.79 -11.11 -10.99
C THR A 116 -4.48 -10.06 -10.14
N HIS A 117 -4.08 -9.87 -8.87
CA HIS A 117 -4.76 -8.95 -7.98
C HIS A 117 -4.76 -7.48 -8.45
N PRO A 118 -3.75 -6.93 -9.16
CA PRO A 118 -3.84 -5.53 -9.62
C PRO A 118 -5.03 -5.30 -10.56
N ARG A 119 -5.36 -6.30 -11.39
CA ARG A 119 -6.54 -6.24 -12.27
C ARG A 119 -7.83 -6.37 -11.47
N ARG A 120 -7.83 -7.23 -10.44
CA ARG A 120 -9.00 -7.42 -9.58
C ARG A 120 -9.28 -6.19 -8.73
N ALA A 121 -8.25 -5.61 -8.13
CA ALA A 121 -8.32 -4.38 -7.36
C ALA A 121 -8.83 -3.25 -8.24
N LEU A 122 -8.29 -3.09 -9.45
CA LEU A 122 -8.80 -2.11 -10.42
C LEU A 122 -10.29 -2.33 -10.73
N ALA A 123 -10.69 -3.56 -11.07
CA ALA A 123 -12.09 -3.86 -11.43
C ALA A 123 -13.06 -3.59 -10.27
N ASN A 124 -12.66 -3.87 -9.04
CA ASN A 124 -13.45 -3.54 -7.86
C ASN A 124 -13.47 -2.03 -7.61
N ALA A 125 -12.33 -1.35 -7.75
CA ALA A 125 -12.24 0.09 -7.57
C ALA A 125 -13.12 0.84 -8.59
N GLU A 126 -13.10 0.45 -9.87
CA GLU A 126 -13.98 0.99 -10.91
C GLU A 126 -15.47 0.69 -10.67
N LYS A 127 -15.78 -0.38 -9.94
CA LYS A 127 -17.17 -0.74 -9.61
C LYS A 127 -17.75 0.15 -8.51
N TYR A 128 -16.93 0.55 -7.54
CA TYR A 128 -17.40 1.21 -6.31
C TYR A 128 -17.01 2.68 -6.20
N PHE A 129 -16.08 3.16 -7.01
CA PHE A 129 -15.54 4.52 -6.96
C PHE A 129 -15.34 5.10 -8.36
N ASP A 130 -15.46 6.42 -8.48
CA ASP A 130 -15.08 7.14 -9.69
C ASP A 130 -13.57 7.33 -9.71
N LEU A 131 -12.93 6.83 -10.78
CA LEU A 131 -11.48 6.83 -10.94
C LEU A 131 -11.04 7.60 -12.18
N THR A 132 -9.97 8.37 -12.04
CA THR A 132 -9.25 8.95 -13.17
C THR A 132 -8.36 7.91 -13.86
N ASP A 133 -7.95 8.18 -15.11
CA ASP A 133 -7.00 7.33 -15.82
C ASP A 133 -5.65 7.18 -15.09
N LYS A 134 -5.26 8.19 -14.30
CA LYS A 134 -4.01 8.15 -13.52
C LYS A 134 -4.13 7.23 -12.33
N GLU A 135 -5.25 7.28 -11.59
CA GLU A 135 -5.53 6.37 -10.48
C GLU A 135 -5.60 4.91 -10.97
N LYS A 136 -6.29 4.69 -12.10
CA LYS A 136 -6.37 3.37 -12.74
C LYS A 136 -4.99 2.82 -13.10
N ASP A 137 -4.10 3.65 -13.66
CA ASP A 137 -2.73 3.24 -13.98
C ASP A 137 -1.92 2.92 -12.71
N MET A 138 -2.04 3.73 -11.67
CA MET A 138 -1.37 3.48 -10.39
C MET A 138 -1.81 2.17 -9.76
N ILE A 139 -3.12 1.91 -9.68
CA ILE A 139 -3.68 0.65 -9.15
C ILE A 139 -3.26 -0.54 -10.03
N LEU A 140 -3.32 -0.43 -11.35
CA LEU A 140 -3.01 -1.56 -12.24
C LEU A 140 -1.52 -1.95 -12.23
N ARG A 141 -0.63 -0.99 -11.96
CA ARG A 141 0.82 -1.14 -12.16
C ARG A 141 1.62 -1.21 -10.85
N HIS A 142 0.96 -1.16 -9.69
CA HIS A 142 1.63 -1.11 -8.38
C HIS A 142 2.49 -2.35 -8.06
N MET A 143 2.26 -3.47 -8.74
CA MET A 143 3.06 -4.69 -8.55
C MET A 143 4.35 -4.73 -9.38
N TRP A 144 4.70 -3.69 -10.13
CA TRP A 144 6.00 -3.67 -10.83
C TRP A 144 7.16 -3.85 -9.82
N PRO A 145 8.21 -4.65 -10.13
CA PRO A 145 8.48 -5.34 -11.40
C PRO A 145 7.88 -6.74 -11.54
N LEU A 146 7.08 -7.23 -10.58
CA LEU A 146 6.40 -8.53 -10.69
C LEU A 146 5.41 -8.52 -11.86
N THR A 147 4.58 -7.49 -11.97
CA THR A 147 3.88 -7.19 -13.22
C THR A 147 4.80 -6.40 -14.14
N PRO A 148 5.11 -6.87 -15.36
CA PRO A 148 6.27 -6.39 -16.13
C PRO A 148 6.12 -4.98 -16.71
N VAL A 149 4.92 -4.39 -16.66
CA VAL A 149 4.68 -3.04 -17.18
C VAL A 149 4.78 -2.04 -16.02
N PRO A 150 5.69 -1.04 -16.08
CA PRO A 150 5.82 -0.04 -15.03
C PRO A 150 4.68 0.99 -15.07
N PRO A 151 4.48 1.75 -13.98
CA PRO A 151 3.56 2.87 -13.95
C PRO A 151 4.02 3.98 -14.90
N LYS A 152 3.07 4.77 -15.40
CA LYS A 152 3.35 5.89 -16.32
C LYS A 152 3.82 7.14 -15.58
N SER A 153 3.60 7.21 -14.27
CA SER A 153 3.77 8.39 -13.42
C SER A 153 4.76 8.15 -12.28
N ARG A 154 5.27 9.25 -11.69
CA ARG A 154 6.17 9.19 -10.52
C ARG A 154 5.40 8.86 -9.25
N GLU A 155 4.14 9.27 -9.20
CA GLU A 155 3.16 8.92 -8.18
C GLU A 155 2.93 7.41 -8.13
N GLY A 156 2.83 6.74 -9.28
CA GLY A 156 2.76 5.28 -9.33
C GLY A 156 4.06 4.62 -8.82
N MET A 157 5.22 5.21 -9.10
CA MET A 157 6.48 4.75 -8.49
C MET A 157 6.48 4.95 -6.96
N ALA A 158 5.91 6.05 -6.46
CA ALA A 158 5.79 6.29 -5.02
C ALA A 158 4.92 5.23 -4.34
N ILE A 159 3.79 4.82 -4.96
CA ILE A 159 2.95 3.73 -4.46
C ILE A 159 3.73 2.41 -4.43
N ILE A 160 4.48 2.07 -5.48
CA ILE A 160 5.29 0.84 -5.52
C ILE A 160 6.30 0.80 -4.37
N TYR A 161 7.04 1.89 -4.15
CA TYR A 161 8.02 1.94 -3.08
C TYR A 161 7.36 1.89 -1.71
N ALA A 162 6.23 2.58 -1.56
CA ALA A 162 5.46 2.60 -0.33
C ALA A 162 4.93 1.20 0.04
N ASP A 163 4.29 0.53 -0.90
CA ASP A 163 3.81 -0.85 -0.80
C ASP A 163 4.91 -1.80 -0.31
N LYS A 164 6.02 -1.87 -1.05
CA LYS A 164 7.13 -2.77 -0.71
C LYS A 164 7.75 -2.48 0.65
N PHE A 165 7.88 -1.20 0.97
CA PHE A 165 8.44 -0.80 2.26
C PHE A 165 7.50 -1.19 3.41
N CYS A 166 6.21 -0.88 3.30
CA CYS A 166 5.20 -1.24 4.29
C CYS A 166 5.12 -2.76 4.46
N GLY A 167 5.04 -3.52 3.37
CA GLY A 167 4.98 -4.99 3.43
C GLY A 167 6.22 -5.62 4.05
N LEU A 168 7.42 -5.08 3.78
CA LEU A 168 8.66 -5.52 4.43
C LEU A 168 8.64 -5.23 5.94
N ALA A 169 8.25 -4.01 6.33
CA ALA A 169 8.18 -3.61 7.74
C ALA A 169 7.17 -4.46 8.53
N GLU A 170 6.01 -4.72 7.95
CA GLU A 170 4.95 -5.56 8.54
C GLU A 170 5.41 -7.01 8.74
N THR A 171 6.05 -7.57 7.72
CA THR A 171 6.62 -8.92 7.78
C THR A 171 7.72 -9.02 8.84
N ALA A 172 8.65 -8.05 8.88
CA ALA A 172 9.71 -8.00 9.86
C ALA A 172 9.17 -7.88 11.30
N ALA A 173 8.13 -7.07 11.51
CA ALA A 173 7.48 -6.91 12.81
C ALA A 173 6.89 -8.23 13.32
N ARG A 174 6.27 -9.04 12.44
CA ARG A 174 5.78 -10.38 12.79
C ARG A 174 6.91 -11.32 13.17
N VAL A 175 7.98 -11.37 12.39
CA VAL A 175 9.14 -12.22 12.68
C VAL A 175 9.73 -11.86 14.05
N LYS A 176 9.88 -10.55 14.33
CA LYS A 176 10.35 -10.08 15.64
C LYS A 176 9.43 -10.51 16.79
N ARG A 177 8.11 -10.38 16.63
CA ARG A 177 7.14 -10.85 17.65
C ARG A 177 7.26 -12.35 17.90
N TRP A 178 7.37 -13.16 16.84
CA TRP A 178 7.54 -14.60 16.95
C TRP A 178 8.84 -14.98 17.69
N VAL A 179 9.97 -14.37 17.34
CA VAL A 179 11.25 -14.59 18.04
C VAL A 179 11.13 -14.24 19.52
N LEU A 180 10.55 -13.07 19.85
CA LEU A 180 10.36 -12.65 21.24
C LEU A 180 9.44 -13.58 22.04
N TYR A 181 8.38 -14.09 21.41
CA TYR A 181 7.48 -15.07 22.03
C TYR A 181 8.23 -16.38 22.35
N SER A 182 8.96 -16.93 21.37
CA SER A 182 9.75 -18.16 21.55
C SER A 182 10.79 -18.03 22.68
N LEU A 183 11.47 -16.87 22.77
CA LEU A 183 12.44 -16.58 23.84
C LEU A 183 11.82 -16.36 25.22
N ARG A 184 10.53 -16.03 25.29
CA ARG A 184 9.78 -15.89 26.57
C ARG A 184 9.20 -17.24 27.01
N ALA A 185 8.65 -18.01 26.08
CA ALA A 185 8.14 -19.35 26.34
C ALA A 185 9.25 -20.30 26.85
N GLY A 186 10.48 -20.17 26.32
CA GLY A 186 11.65 -20.91 26.82
C GLY A 186 12.21 -20.46 28.17
N ARG A 187 11.68 -19.38 28.77
CA ARG A 187 12.05 -18.92 30.13
C ARG A 187 11.03 -19.33 31.21
N THR A 188 9.90 -19.89 30.79
CA THR A 188 8.81 -20.37 31.67
C THR A 188 8.75 -21.89 31.75
N ALA A 189 9.77 -22.59 31.22
CA ALA A 189 10.00 -24.02 31.34
C ALA A 189 11.33 -24.24 32.09
#